data_AF-A0A7J2IPQ7-F1
#
_entry.id   AF-A0A7J2IPQ7-F1
#
_cell.length_a   1.000
_cell.length_b   1.000
_cell.length_c   1.000
_cell.angle_alpha   90.00
_cell.angle_beta   90.00
_cell.angle_gamma   90.00
#
_symmetry.space_group_name_H-M   'P 1'
#
loop_
_entity.id
_entity.type
_entity.pdbx_description
1 polymer ?
#
loop_
_entity_poly.entity_id
_entity_poly.type
_entity_poly.pdbx_seq_one_letter_code
_entity_poly.pdbx_strand_id
1 'polypeptide(L)'
;MGDLYHHWKIALENRDGANSEFRAGRYSNVGLLAIKSLEQAIEACASKEGFHFHDNPRTAHRMRREWLRTKFPELVEKWDILWSIYGVLGYGGVNGERAREAIRVLDETLEVLRRTCIEAI
;
A
#
# COMPACT_ATOMS: atom_id res chain seq x y z
N MET A 1 -14.21 12.88 3.64
CA MET A 1 -12.74 12.84 3.54
C MET A 1 -12.16 12.53 4.90
N GLY A 2 -11.19 11.63 4.95
CA GLY A 2 -10.40 11.38 6.15
C GLY A 2 -9.12 12.21 6.12
N ASP A 3 -8.56 12.48 7.29
CA ASP A 3 -7.25 13.10 7.43
C ASP A 3 -6.13 12.03 7.46
N LEU A 4 -4.90 12.48 7.74
CA LEU A 4 -3.72 11.64 7.91
C LEU A 4 -3.98 10.40 8.77
N TYR A 5 -4.56 10.57 9.96
CA TYR A 5 -4.72 9.48 10.93
C TYR A 5 -5.81 8.51 10.50
N HIS A 6 -6.88 9.02 9.88
CA HIS A 6 -7.93 8.16 9.33
C HIS A 6 -7.39 7.21 8.25
N HIS A 7 -6.69 7.74 7.26
CA HIS A 7 -6.11 6.94 6.18
C HIS A 7 -5.02 6.00 6.67
N TRP A 8 -4.17 6.46 7.60
CA TRP A 8 -3.14 5.62 8.21
C TRP A 8 -3.74 4.44 8.98
N LYS A 9 -4.81 4.67 9.74
CA LYS A 9 -5.53 3.60 10.44
C LYS A 9 -6.01 2.51 9.46
N ILE A 10 -6.64 2.90 8.35
CA ILE A 10 -7.11 1.95 7.33
C ILE A 10 -5.91 1.20 6.68
N ALA A 11 -4.78 1.89 6.48
CA ALA A 11 -3.57 1.23 5.99
C ALA A 11 -3.12 0.09 6.93
N LEU A 12 -3.13 0.32 8.24
CA LEU A 12 -2.79 -0.69 9.25
C LEU A 12 -3.83 -1.83 9.30
N GLU A 13 -5.13 -1.52 9.26
CA GLU A 13 -6.20 -2.53 9.20
C GLU A 13 -6.01 -3.47 8.00
N ASN A 14 -5.72 -2.93 6.82
CA ASN A 14 -5.44 -3.73 5.62
C ASN A 14 -4.16 -4.57 5.75
N ARG A 15 -3.11 -4.03 6.37
CA ARG A 15 -1.85 -4.76 6.60
C ARG A 15 -2.05 -5.94 7.54
N ASP A 16 -2.83 -5.76 8.60
CA ASP A 16 -3.16 -6.84 9.53
C ASP A 16 -4.10 -7.88 8.89
N GLY A 17 -5.00 -7.43 8.03
CA GLY A 17 -5.78 -8.26 7.13
C GLY A 17 -4.87 -9.13 6.24
N ALA A 18 -3.91 -8.54 5.53
CA ALA A 18 -2.97 -9.26 4.67
C ALA A 18 -2.21 -10.35 5.43
N ASN A 19 -1.75 -10.06 6.65
CA ASN A 19 -1.10 -11.05 7.53
C ASN A 19 -2.04 -12.19 7.93
N SER A 20 -3.30 -11.89 8.19
CA SER A 20 -4.31 -12.90 8.55
C SER A 20 -4.64 -13.82 7.37
N GLU A 21 -4.77 -13.25 6.17
CA GLU A 21 -4.99 -13.99 4.93
C GLU A 21 -3.79 -14.87 4.57
N PHE A 22 -2.57 -14.39 4.83
CA PHE A 22 -1.35 -15.17 4.63
C PHE A 22 -1.32 -16.40 5.52
N ARG A 23 -1.62 -16.25 6.82
CA ARG A 23 -1.74 -17.38 7.75
C ARG A 23 -2.81 -18.39 7.33
N ALA A 24 -3.88 -17.91 6.71
CA ALA A 24 -4.97 -18.75 6.21
C ALA A 24 -4.71 -19.36 4.82
N GLY A 25 -3.56 -19.10 4.19
CA GLY A 25 -3.22 -19.61 2.86
C GLY A 25 -4.01 -18.97 1.71
N ARG A 26 -4.68 -17.83 1.95
CA ARG A 26 -5.51 -17.13 0.95
C ARG A 26 -4.70 -16.06 0.22
N TYR A 27 -3.73 -16.51 -0.58
CA TYR A 27 -2.69 -15.62 -1.13
C TYR A 27 -3.20 -14.57 -2.14
N SER A 28 -4.29 -14.84 -2.86
CA SER A 28 -4.94 -13.81 -3.68
C SER A 28 -5.38 -12.60 -2.84
N ASN A 29 -5.93 -12.83 -1.65
CA ASN A 29 -6.35 -11.78 -0.74
C ASN A 29 -5.15 -11.05 -0.13
N VAL A 30 -4.02 -11.73 0.08
CA VAL A 30 -2.77 -11.09 0.53
C VAL A 30 -2.34 -10.00 -0.46
N GLY A 31 -2.31 -10.30 -1.76
CA GLY A 31 -1.95 -9.31 -2.79
C GLY A 31 -2.91 -8.11 -2.80
N LEU A 32 -4.23 -8.37 -2.71
CA LEU A 32 -5.26 -7.33 -2.69
C LEU A 32 -5.12 -6.42 -1.46
N LEU A 33 -5.00 -7.00 -0.26
CA LEU A 33 -4.93 -6.23 0.98
C LEU A 33 -3.60 -5.49 1.11
N ALA A 34 -2.50 -6.07 0.62
CA ALA A 34 -1.21 -5.40 0.62
C ALA A 34 -1.23 -4.14 -0.25
N ILE A 35 -1.81 -4.19 -1.45
CA ILE A 35 -1.90 -2.98 -2.29
C ILE A 35 -2.87 -1.95 -1.70
N LYS A 36 -3.99 -2.39 -1.12
CA LYS A 36 -4.93 -1.48 -0.45
C LYS A 36 -4.32 -0.78 0.77
N SER A 37 -3.47 -1.48 1.51
CA SER A 37 -2.70 -0.89 2.61
C SER A 37 -1.77 0.20 2.11
N LEU A 38 -0.96 -0.08 1.07
CA LEU A 38 -0.05 0.90 0.50
C LEU A 38 -0.79 2.12 -0.09
N GLU A 39 -1.90 1.90 -0.81
CA GLU A 39 -2.70 3.00 -1.35
C GLU A 39 -3.20 3.95 -0.26
N GLN A 40 -3.64 3.41 0.88
CA GLN A 40 -4.12 4.21 2.02
C GLN A 40 -2.98 4.90 2.77
N ALA A 41 -1.80 4.28 2.87
CA ALA A 41 -0.63 4.91 3.46
C ALA A 41 -0.14 6.12 2.63
N ILE A 42 -0.14 5.99 1.30
CA ILE A 42 0.17 7.10 0.39
C ILE A 42 -0.88 8.20 0.52
N GLU A 43 -2.16 7.83 0.56
CA GLU A 43 -3.25 8.78 0.78
C GLU A 43 -3.09 9.55 2.09
N ALA A 44 -2.71 8.86 3.16
CA ALA A 44 -2.45 9.46 4.47
C ALA A 44 -1.39 10.55 4.35
N CYS A 45 -0.21 10.22 3.80
CA CYS A 45 0.85 11.20 3.62
C CYS A 45 0.44 12.37 2.72
N ALA A 46 -0.20 12.09 1.58
CA ALA A 46 -0.60 13.11 0.62
C ALA A 46 -1.70 14.04 1.14
N SER A 47 -2.55 13.57 2.07
CA SER A 47 -3.58 14.38 2.70
C SER A 47 -3.02 15.56 3.50
N LYS A 48 -1.77 15.50 3.98
CA LYS A 48 -1.07 16.64 4.61
C LYS A 48 -0.92 17.83 3.66
N GLU A 49 -0.87 17.55 2.36
CA GLU A 49 -0.75 18.54 1.30
C GLU A 49 -2.13 18.82 0.64
N GLY A 50 -3.22 18.31 1.24
CA GLY A 50 -4.58 18.47 0.73
C GLY A 50 -4.92 17.58 -0.46
N PHE A 51 -4.09 16.58 -0.78
CA PHE A 51 -4.38 15.65 -1.87
C PHE A 51 -5.22 14.47 -1.42
N HIS A 52 -6.29 14.19 -2.16
CA HIS A 52 -7.09 12.98 -2.07
C HIS A 52 -7.21 12.32 -3.45
N PHE A 53 -6.41 11.28 -3.72
CA PHE A 53 -6.38 10.61 -5.02
C PHE A 53 -7.67 9.82 -5.29
N HIS A 54 -8.34 9.34 -4.25
CA HIS A 54 -9.57 8.56 -4.38
C HIS A 54 -10.75 9.33 -4.97
N ASP A 55 -10.71 10.66 -4.96
CA ASP A 55 -11.72 11.51 -5.61
C ASP A 55 -11.71 11.35 -7.14
N ASN A 56 -10.58 10.90 -7.71
CA ASN A 56 -10.41 10.67 -9.14
C ASN A 56 -10.01 9.21 -9.41
N PRO A 57 -10.91 8.24 -9.18
CA PRO A 57 -10.56 6.81 -9.14
C PRO A 57 -9.93 6.30 -10.44
N ARG A 58 -10.33 6.86 -11.59
CA ARG A 58 -9.77 6.49 -12.90
C ARG A 58 -8.28 6.81 -13.04
N THR A 59 -7.79 7.84 -12.35
CA THR A 59 -6.40 8.28 -12.41
C THR A 59 -5.63 8.05 -11.11
N ALA A 60 -6.31 7.61 -10.04
CA ALA A 60 -5.77 7.49 -8.70
C ALA A 60 -4.49 6.65 -8.64
N HIS A 61 -4.44 5.51 -9.35
CA HIS A 61 -3.24 4.67 -9.43
C HIS A 61 -2.04 5.45 -9.98
N ARG A 62 -2.20 6.06 -11.16
CA ARG A 62 -1.13 6.85 -11.81
C ARG A 62 -0.71 8.01 -10.92
N MET A 63 -1.66 8.73 -10.34
CA MET A 63 -1.38 9.89 -9.50
C MET A 63 -0.63 9.53 -8.21
N ARG A 64 -0.96 8.41 -7.56
CA ARG A 64 -0.19 7.90 -6.40
C ARG A 64 1.26 7.59 -6.79
N ARG A 65 1.46 6.93 -7.92
CA ARG A 65 2.80 6.60 -8.41
C ARG A 65 3.62 7.85 -8.77
N GLU A 66 3.01 8.83 -9.44
CA GLU A 66 3.68 10.10 -9.74
C GLU A 66 4.02 10.88 -8.46
N TRP A 67 3.09 10.94 -7.51
CA TRP A 67 3.33 11.59 -6.23
C TRP A 67 4.46 10.90 -5.45
N LEU A 68 4.48 9.56 -5.42
CA LEU A 68 5.60 8.79 -4.87
C LEU A 68 6.91 9.15 -5.57
N ARG A 69 6.94 9.21 -6.90
CA ARG A 69 8.17 9.59 -7.63
C ARG A 69 8.71 10.94 -7.20
N THR A 70 7.83 11.91 -6.92
CA THR A 70 8.24 13.25 -6.49
C THR A 70 8.68 13.30 -5.02
N LYS A 71 8.00 12.56 -4.13
CA LYS A 71 8.17 12.70 -2.67
C LYS A 71 9.03 11.61 -2.03
N PHE A 72 8.98 10.41 -2.58
CA PHE A 72 9.61 9.19 -2.10
C PHE A 72 10.12 8.35 -3.29
N PRO A 73 11.07 8.86 -4.10
CA PRO A 73 11.53 8.16 -5.30
C PRO A 73 12.02 6.73 -5.01
N GLU A 74 12.56 6.48 -3.81
CA GLU A 74 12.99 5.17 -3.33
C GLU A 74 11.86 4.14 -3.14
N LEU A 75 10.60 4.60 -3.07
CA LEU A 75 9.42 3.74 -2.90
C LEU A 75 8.73 3.39 -4.22
N VAL A 76 9.13 4.00 -5.35
CA VAL A 76 8.52 3.72 -6.67
C VAL A 76 8.74 2.27 -7.08
N GLU A 77 9.93 1.72 -6.84
CA GLU A 77 10.22 0.32 -7.12
C GLU A 77 9.37 -0.61 -6.24
N LYS A 78 9.19 -0.29 -4.96
CA LYS A 78 8.36 -1.06 -4.03
C LYS A 78 6.88 -1.06 -4.45
N TRP A 79 6.39 0.08 -4.93
CA TRP A 79 5.05 0.20 -5.53
C TRP A 79 4.91 -0.72 -6.75
N ASP A 80 5.86 -0.69 -7.68
CA ASP A 80 5.82 -1.51 -8.90
C ASP A 80 5.89 -3.01 -8.56
N ILE A 81 6.71 -3.42 -7.58
CA ILE A 81 6.77 -4.79 -7.07
C ILE A 81 5.41 -5.23 -6.50
N LEU A 82 4.79 -4.43 -5.63
CA LEU A 82 3.50 -4.78 -5.03
C LEU A 82 2.38 -4.87 -6.06
N TRP A 83 2.36 -3.99 -7.07
CA TRP A 83 1.39 -4.09 -8.18
C TRP A 83 1.59 -5.35 -9.02
N SER A 84 2.84 -5.71 -9.30
CA SER A 84 3.18 -6.95 -10.00
C SER A 84 2.72 -8.18 -9.22
N ILE A 85 2.98 -8.22 -7.90
CA ILE A 85 2.54 -9.30 -7.03
C ILE A 85 1.02 -9.37 -6.95
N TYR A 86 0.32 -8.24 -6.79
CA TYR A 86 -1.14 -8.16 -6.80
C TYR A 86 -1.71 -8.74 -8.10
N GLY A 87 -1.16 -8.38 -9.26
CA GLY A 87 -1.56 -8.95 -10.54
C GLY A 87 -1.37 -10.47 -10.59
N VAL A 88 -0.18 -10.96 -10.24
CA VAL A 88 0.11 -12.41 -10.28
C VAL A 88 -0.74 -13.20 -9.30
N LEU A 89 -0.89 -12.74 -8.05
CA LEU A 89 -1.67 -13.43 -7.03
C LEU A 89 -3.19 -13.30 -7.27
N GLY A 90 -3.66 -12.20 -7.84
CA GLY A 90 -5.07 -11.98 -8.14
C GLY A 90 -5.61 -12.97 -9.18
N TYR A 91 -4.80 -13.34 -10.17
CA TYR A 91 -5.19 -14.34 -11.17
C TYR A 91 -4.72 -15.76 -10.84
N GLY A 92 -3.58 -15.90 -10.16
CA GLY A 92 -2.94 -17.20 -9.90
C GLY A 92 -3.22 -17.80 -8.51
N GLY A 93 -3.42 -16.99 -7.47
CA GLY A 93 -3.91 -17.40 -6.14
C GLY A 93 -3.06 -18.36 -5.30
N VAL A 94 -2.05 -19.04 -5.84
CA VAL A 94 -1.42 -20.21 -5.18
C VAL A 94 0.03 -20.00 -4.72
N ASN A 95 0.64 -18.85 -4.98
CA ASN A 95 2.07 -18.63 -4.70
C ASN A 95 2.30 -17.98 -3.31
N GLY A 96 2.60 -18.81 -2.31
CA GLY A 96 2.90 -18.35 -0.95
C GLY A 96 4.21 -17.57 -0.80
N GLU A 97 5.21 -17.80 -1.66
CA GLU A 97 6.46 -17.04 -1.62
C GLU A 97 6.24 -15.59 -2.05
N ARG A 98 5.48 -15.38 -3.14
CA ARG A 98 5.08 -14.04 -3.58
C ARG A 98 4.19 -13.34 -2.55
N ALA A 99 3.31 -14.07 -1.87
CA ALA A 99 2.50 -13.50 -0.80
C ALA A 99 3.37 -13.03 0.38
N ARG A 100 4.40 -13.80 0.75
CA ARG A 100 5.39 -13.42 1.77
C ARG A 100 6.20 -12.20 1.34
N GLU A 101 6.62 -12.17 0.07
CA GLU A 101 7.31 -11.02 -0.52
C GLU A 101 6.45 -9.76 -0.45
N ALA A 102 5.14 -9.88 -0.76
CA ALA A 102 4.20 -8.76 -0.66
C ALA A 102 4.19 -8.15 0.75
N ILE A 103 4.06 -8.98 1.78
CA ILE A 103 4.05 -8.52 3.18
C ILE A 103 5.37 -7.84 3.53
N ARG A 104 6.51 -8.43 3.15
CA ARG A 104 7.83 -7.85 3.42
C ARG A 104 7.99 -6.48 2.77
N VAL A 105 7.70 -6.37 1.48
CA VAL A 105 7.80 -5.10 0.73
C VAL A 105 6.85 -4.06 1.30
N LEU A 106 5.63 -4.46 1.67
CA LEU A 106 4.67 -3.59 2.34
C LEU A 106 5.21 -3.06 3.66
N ASP A 107 5.68 -3.94 4.55
CA ASP A 107 6.17 -3.55 5.89
C ASP A 107 7.38 -2.58 5.78
N GLU A 108 8.31 -2.84 4.86
CA GLU A 108 9.43 -1.92 4.58
C GLU A 108 8.94 -0.55 4.08
N THR A 109 7.92 -0.54 3.21
CA THR A 109 7.36 0.70 2.66
C THR A 109 6.60 1.50 3.73
N LEU A 110 5.80 0.82 4.55
CA LEU A 110 5.06 1.45 5.64
C LEU A 110 6.02 2.04 6.67
N GLU A 111 7.14 1.39 6.97
CA GLU A 111 8.10 1.94 7.93
C GLU A 111 8.72 3.26 7.44
N VAL A 112 9.04 3.38 6.14
CA VAL A 112 9.50 4.64 5.55
C VAL A 112 8.43 5.72 5.69
N LEU A 113 7.21 5.44 5.21
CA LEU A 113 6.10 6.40 5.24
C LEU A 113 5.70 6.79 6.68
N ARG A 114 5.78 5.86 7.64
CA ARG A 114 5.50 6.11 9.05
C ARG A 114 6.47 7.15 9.62
N ARG A 115 7.77 6.95 9.42
CA ARG A 115 8.81 7.88 9.92
C ARG A 115 8.66 9.27 9.31
N THR A 116 8.37 9.35 8.02
CA THR A 116 8.36 10.63 7.29
C THR A 116 7.04 11.37 7.39
N CYS A 117 5.91 10.66 7.50
CA CYS A 117 4.58 11.26 7.47
C CYS A 117 3.86 11.22 8.81
N ILE A 118 4.15 10.27 9.70
CA ILE A 118 3.43 10.15 10.97
C ILE A 118 4.26 10.71 12.11
N GLU A 119 5.53 10.33 12.20
CA GLU A 119 6.42 10.71 13.30
C GLU A 119 7.13 12.05 13.12
N ALA A 120 7.17 12.59 11.90
CA ALA A 120 7.77 13.90 11.61
C ALA A 120 6.86 15.10 11.98
N ILE A 121 5.97 14.94 12.97
CA ILE A 121 5.03 15.95 13.46
C ILE A 121 5.51 16.48 14.81
#